data_AF-A0A956DLS0-F1
#
_entry.id   AF-A0A956DLS0-F1
#
_cell.length_a   1.000
_cell.length_b   1.000
_cell.length_c   1.000
_cell.angle_alpha   90.00
_cell.angle_beta   90.00
_cell.angle_gamma   90.00
#
_symmetry.space_group_name_H-M   'P 1'
#
loop_
_entity.id
_entity.type
_entity.pdbx_description
1 polymer ?
#
loop_
_entity_poly.entity_id
_entity_poly.type
_entity_poly.pdbx_seq_one_letter_code
_entity_poly.pdbx_strand_id
1 'polypeptide(L)'
;QLAERLAAGFDLARATEEARNLLRDFPTLSPTARLVRDLIERIETDALLLRVEQLVQETGMTERSLERAFRHHAGVAPKWVLRRYRLIEAVERLKEQPSTMAALAADLGYHDQAHFTRDFKQLTGSTPAAFARGARAPKARASSSQAGLDVGDQEVSSW
;
A
#
# COMPACT_ATOMS: atom_id res chain seq x y z
N GLN A 1 35.28 0.99 -9.89
CA GLN A 1 34.70 0.06 -10.89
C GLN A 1 33.31 0.45 -11.44
N LEU A 2 32.20 0.51 -10.68
CA LEU A 2 30.91 1.01 -11.24
C LEU A 2 30.89 2.55 -11.40
N ALA A 3 31.50 3.28 -10.46
CA ALA A 3 31.60 4.74 -10.49
C ALA A 3 32.54 5.28 -11.59
N GLU A 4 33.64 4.58 -11.91
CA GLU A 4 34.54 4.96 -13.02
C GLU A 4 33.91 4.74 -14.40
N ARG A 5 33.01 3.76 -14.52
CA ARG A 5 32.25 3.50 -15.75
C ARG A 5 31.17 4.53 -16.05
N LEU A 6 30.78 5.34 -15.06
CA LEU A 6 29.84 6.45 -15.23
C LEU A 6 30.54 7.77 -15.57
N ALA A 7 31.87 7.86 -15.40
CA ALA A 7 32.67 9.05 -15.70
C ALA A 7 33.22 9.08 -17.14
N ALA A 8 33.32 7.92 -17.81
CA ALA A 8 33.43 7.87 -19.26
C ALA A 8 32.02 8.13 -19.82
N GLY A 9 31.86 9.21 -20.59
CA GLY A 9 30.56 9.71 -21.04
C GLY A 9 29.55 8.60 -21.35
N PHE A 10 28.35 8.72 -20.78
CA PHE A 10 27.27 7.77 -21.00
C PHE A 10 26.96 7.73 -22.50
N ASP A 11 27.52 6.75 -23.19
CA ASP A 11 27.23 6.50 -24.59
C ASP A 11 25.78 6.03 -24.66
N LEU A 12 24.88 6.98 -24.89
CA LEU A 12 23.45 6.73 -24.99
C LEU A 12 23.16 5.74 -26.11
N ALA A 13 23.96 5.68 -27.18
CA ALA A 13 23.78 4.70 -28.24
C ALA A 13 24.10 3.28 -27.75
N ARG A 14 25.18 3.11 -26.99
CA ARG A 14 25.51 1.80 -26.38
C ARG A 14 24.51 1.39 -25.31
N ALA A 15 24.12 2.31 -24.42
CA ALA A 15 23.14 2.03 -23.38
C ALA A 15 21.76 1.70 -23.95
N THR A 16 21.33 2.36 -25.03
CA THR A 16 20.08 2.04 -25.72
C THR A 16 20.15 0.71 -26.47
N GLU A 17 21.28 0.34 -27.05
CA GLU A 17 21.46 -0.99 -27.67
C GLU A 17 21.45 -2.11 -26.63
N GLU A 18 22.14 -1.93 -25.50
CA GLU A 18 22.13 -2.87 -24.38
C GLU A 18 20.72 -3.01 -23.80
N ALA A 19 20.00 -1.91 -23.58
CA ALA A 19 18.61 -1.93 -23.14
C ALA A 19 17.68 -2.61 -24.16
N ARG A 20 17.86 -2.37 -25.47
CA ARG A 20 17.07 -3.01 -26.53
C ARG A 20 17.30 -4.51 -26.58
N ASN A 21 18.53 -4.97 -26.44
CA ASN A 21 18.85 -6.40 -26.41
C ASN A 21 18.27 -7.08 -25.17
N LEU A 22 18.38 -6.44 -24.01
CA LEU A 22 17.71 -6.90 -22.79
C LEU A 22 16.19 -6.99 -22.99
N LEU A 23 15.56 -5.95 -23.52
CA LEU A 23 14.11 -5.88 -23.83
C LEU A 23 13.66 -6.92 -24.87
N ARG A 24 14.55 -7.35 -25.77
CA ARG A 24 14.25 -8.41 -26.75
C ARG A 24 14.10 -9.78 -26.09
N ASP A 25 14.89 -10.03 -25.06
CA ASP A 25 14.90 -11.30 -24.32
C ASP A 25 13.93 -11.31 -23.13
N PHE A 26 13.36 -10.15 -22.77
CA PHE A 26 12.31 -10.08 -21.78
C PHE A 26 11.02 -10.69 -22.34
N PRO A 27 10.48 -11.75 -21.72
CA PRO A 27 9.25 -12.37 -22.20
C PRO A 27 8.13 -11.32 -22.13
N THR A 28 7.48 -11.07 -23.27
CA THR A 28 6.23 -10.32 -23.26
C THR A 28 5.24 -11.05 -22.36
N LEU A 29 4.63 -10.35 -21.41
CA LEU A 29 3.63 -10.93 -20.53
C LEU A 29 2.58 -11.69 -21.36
N SER A 30 2.14 -12.87 -20.90
CA SER A 30 1.03 -13.55 -21.58
C SER A 30 -0.23 -12.66 -21.55
N PRO A 31 -1.21 -12.86 -22.45
CA PRO A 31 -2.48 -12.13 -22.38
C PRO A 31 -3.14 -12.22 -21.00
N THR A 32 -3.08 -13.40 -20.37
CA THR A 32 -3.61 -13.62 -19.02
C THR A 32 -2.79 -12.89 -17.94
N ALA A 33 -1.47 -12.81 -18.07
CA ALA A 33 -0.64 -12.06 -17.14
C ALA A 33 -0.90 -10.55 -17.23
N ARG A 34 -1.11 -10.02 -18.46
CA ARG A 34 -1.55 -8.63 -18.64
C ARG A 34 -2.91 -8.38 -18.00
N LEU A 35 -3.89 -9.27 -18.25
CA LEU A 35 -5.21 -9.17 -17.63
C LEU A 35 -5.11 -9.12 -16.09
N VAL A 36 -4.34 -10.02 -15.47
CA VAL A 36 -4.17 -10.05 -14.01
C VAL A 36 -3.54 -8.75 -13.50
N ARG A 37 -2.50 -8.24 -14.16
CA ARG A 37 -1.88 -6.96 -13.81
C ARG A 37 -2.90 -5.82 -13.92
N ASP A 38 -3.63 -5.74 -15.02
CA ASP A 38 -4.60 -4.67 -15.28
C ASP A 38 -5.75 -4.70 -14.25
N LEU A 39 -6.19 -5.90 -13.83
CA LEU A 39 -7.18 -6.04 -12.76
C LEU A 39 -6.62 -5.62 -11.39
N ILE A 40 -5.35 -5.91 -11.10
CA ILE A 40 -4.71 -5.44 -9.86
C ILE A 40 -4.65 -3.91 -9.84
N GLU A 41 -4.21 -3.30 -10.94
CA GLU A 41 -4.17 -1.84 -11.09
C GLU A 41 -5.57 -1.22 -10.95
N ARG A 42 -6.60 -1.85 -11.52
CA ARG A 42 -7.99 -1.44 -11.33
C ARG A 42 -8.45 -1.54 -9.89
N ILE A 43 -8.13 -2.63 -9.18
CA ILE A 43 -8.48 -2.77 -7.75
C ILE A 43 -7.84 -1.64 -6.93
N GLU A 44 -6.63 -1.22 -7.28
CA GLU A 44 -5.92 -0.15 -6.57
C GLU A 44 -6.45 1.26 -6.87
N THR A 45 -7.06 1.46 -8.04
CA THR A 45 -7.48 2.77 -8.53
C THR A 45 -8.99 3.01 -8.48
N ASP A 46 -9.80 1.94 -8.48
CA ASP A 46 -11.26 1.99 -8.49
C ASP A 46 -11.82 1.64 -7.12
N ALA A 47 -12.22 2.67 -6.36
CA ALA A 47 -12.78 2.50 -5.02
C ALA A 47 -14.10 1.72 -4.97
N LEU A 48 -14.78 1.53 -6.12
CA LEU A 48 -16.02 0.76 -6.21
C LEU A 48 -15.77 -0.72 -6.49
N LEU A 49 -14.56 -1.11 -6.90
CA LEU A 49 -14.21 -2.49 -7.24
C LEU A 49 -13.78 -3.28 -6.00
N LEU A 50 -14.76 -3.69 -5.20
CA LEU A 50 -14.53 -4.23 -3.86
C LEU A 50 -14.70 -5.76 -3.81
N ARG A 51 -15.43 -6.37 -4.75
CA ARG A 51 -15.85 -7.78 -4.65
C ARG A 51 -15.34 -8.63 -5.81
N VAL A 52 -15.15 -9.93 -5.56
CA VAL A 52 -14.66 -10.87 -6.58
C VAL A 52 -15.69 -11.04 -7.70
N GLU A 53 -16.97 -10.96 -7.35
CA GLU A 53 -18.10 -11.04 -8.27
C GLU A 53 -18.03 -9.92 -9.32
N GLN A 54 -17.57 -8.72 -8.95
CA GLN A 54 -17.39 -7.62 -9.90
C GLN A 54 -16.29 -7.95 -10.91
N LEU A 55 -15.15 -8.51 -10.46
CA LEU A 55 -14.08 -8.95 -11.36
C LEU A 55 -14.56 -10.06 -12.32
N VAL A 56 -15.40 -10.97 -11.83
CA VAL A 56 -16.03 -12.01 -12.65
C VAL A 56 -16.93 -11.39 -13.73
N GLN A 57 -17.77 -10.42 -13.37
CA GLN A 57 -18.63 -9.73 -14.34
C GLN A 57 -17.82 -8.95 -15.38
N GLU A 58 -16.74 -8.28 -14.97
CA GLU A 58 -15.90 -7.49 -15.88
C GLU A 58 -15.12 -8.35 -16.88
N THR A 59 -14.71 -9.54 -16.46
CA THR A 59 -13.84 -10.42 -17.27
C THR A 59 -14.62 -11.49 -18.04
N GLY A 60 -15.84 -11.81 -17.61
CA GLY A 60 -16.59 -12.98 -18.08
C GLY A 60 -15.99 -14.32 -17.65
N MET A 61 -14.94 -14.33 -16.81
CA MET A 61 -14.31 -15.54 -16.32
C MET A 61 -15.08 -16.14 -15.14
N THR A 62 -15.07 -17.46 -15.01
CA THR A 62 -15.52 -18.09 -13.76
C THR A 62 -14.56 -17.75 -12.61
N GLU A 63 -15.09 -17.67 -11.38
CA GLU A 63 -14.29 -17.39 -10.18
C GLU A 63 -13.07 -18.32 -10.05
N ARG A 64 -13.25 -19.62 -10.32
CA ARG A 64 -12.15 -20.61 -10.31
C ARG A 64 -11.06 -20.30 -11.34
N SER A 65 -11.45 -19.85 -12.53
CA SER A 65 -10.48 -19.50 -13.58
C SER A 65 -9.73 -18.23 -13.24
N LEU A 66 -10.43 -17.25 -12.67
CA LEU A 66 -9.85 -16.00 -12.18
C LEU A 66 -8.85 -16.28 -11.04
N GLU A 67 -9.22 -17.11 -10.07
CA GLU A 67 -8.32 -17.49 -8.97
C GLU A 67 -7.06 -18.19 -9.50
N ARG A 68 -7.21 -19.13 -10.44
CA ARG A 68 -6.06 -19.83 -11.03
C ARG A 68 -5.13 -18.85 -11.76
N ALA A 69 -5.68 -17.91 -12.53
CA ALA A 69 -4.90 -16.89 -13.24
C ALA A 69 -4.12 -15.99 -12.26
N PHE A 70 -4.79 -15.49 -11.23
CA PHE A 70 -4.18 -14.68 -10.17
C PHE A 70 -3.08 -15.44 -9.43
N ARG A 71 -3.31 -16.69 -9.01
CA ARG A 71 -2.28 -17.49 -8.35
C ARG A 71 -1.08 -17.76 -9.24
N HIS A 72 -1.31 -18.01 -10.53
CA HIS A 72 -0.24 -18.31 -11.47
C HIS A 72 0.62 -17.07 -11.79
N HIS A 73 0.00 -15.90 -11.95
CA HIS A 73 0.70 -14.69 -12.42
C HIS A 73 1.06 -13.68 -11.33
N ALA A 74 0.32 -13.65 -10.21
CA ALA A 74 0.54 -12.74 -9.08
C ALA A 74 0.86 -13.46 -7.76
N GLY A 75 0.81 -14.80 -7.72
CA GLY A 75 1.11 -15.60 -6.53
C GLY A 75 0.04 -15.59 -5.43
N VAL A 76 -1.04 -14.82 -5.60
CA VAL A 76 -2.11 -14.64 -4.60
C VAL A 76 -3.48 -14.84 -5.24
N ALA A 77 -4.52 -14.98 -4.43
CA ALA A 77 -5.91 -15.01 -4.92
C ALA A 77 -6.46 -13.57 -5.09
N PRO A 78 -7.43 -13.32 -5.99
CA PRO A 78 -8.00 -11.98 -6.20
C PRO A 78 -8.62 -11.40 -4.92
N LYS A 79 -9.25 -12.27 -4.11
CA LYS A 79 -9.81 -11.90 -2.80
C LYS A 79 -8.75 -11.32 -1.85
N TRP A 80 -7.51 -11.77 -1.92
CA TRP A 80 -6.43 -11.25 -1.07
C TRP A 80 -6.08 -9.80 -1.46
N VAL A 81 -5.99 -9.52 -2.76
CA VAL A 81 -5.71 -8.17 -3.27
C VAL A 81 -6.81 -7.19 -2.85
N LEU A 82 -8.08 -7.57 -3.04
CA LEU A 82 -9.24 -6.80 -2.59
C LEU A 82 -9.24 -6.53 -1.08
N ARG A 83 -8.90 -7.55 -0.27
CA ARG A 83 -8.79 -7.40 1.20
C ARG A 83 -7.67 -6.44 1.59
N ARG A 84 -6.51 -6.54 0.94
CA ARG A 84 -5.39 -5.61 1.17
C ARG A 84 -5.79 -4.18 0.83
N TYR A 85 -6.45 -3.96 -0.30
CA TYR A 85 -6.93 -2.64 -0.70
C TYR A 85 -7.91 -2.06 0.33
N ARG A 86 -8.96 -2.81 0.68
CA ARG A 86 -9.92 -2.42 1.73
C ARG A 86 -9.26 -2.08 3.06
N LEU A 87 -8.21 -2.82 3.42
CA LEU A 87 -7.47 -2.55 4.66
C LEU A 87 -6.75 -1.21 4.63
N ILE A 88 -6.04 -0.93 3.53
CA ILE A 88 -5.31 0.35 3.36
C ILE A 88 -6.32 1.50 3.45
N GLU A 89 -7.43 1.40 2.71
CA GLU A 89 -8.49 2.41 2.73
C GLU A 89 -9.13 2.55 4.12
N ALA A 90 -9.39 1.44 4.81
CA ALA A 90 -9.90 1.47 6.18
C ALA A 90 -8.94 2.20 7.13
N VAL A 91 -7.63 1.94 7.03
CA VAL A 91 -6.62 2.57 7.87
C VAL A 91 -6.60 4.08 7.66
N GLU A 92 -6.67 4.55 6.41
CA GLU A 92 -6.71 5.99 6.13
C GLU A 92 -7.99 6.64 6.68
N ARG A 93 -9.16 6.07 6.40
CA ARG A 93 -10.44 6.61 6.89
C ARG A 93 -10.59 6.59 8.42
N LEU A 94 -9.95 5.63 9.10
CA LEU A 94 -9.99 5.57 10.58
C LEU A 94 -9.14 6.68 11.24
N LYS A 95 -8.13 7.19 10.54
CA LYS A 95 -7.34 8.37 10.98
C LYS A 95 -8.16 9.65 10.87
N GLU A 96 -8.99 9.76 9.84
CA GLU A 96 -9.93 10.85 9.63
C GLU A 96 -11.10 10.78 10.62
N GLN A 97 -11.79 11.89 10.93
CA GLN A 97 -12.93 11.87 11.86
C GLN A 97 -14.00 10.86 11.37
N PRO A 98 -14.47 9.91 12.19
CA PRO A 98 -15.03 8.68 11.64
C PRO A 98 -16.54 8.81 11.47
N SER A 99 -17.02 8.34 10.32
CA SER A 99 -18.35 7.75 10.19
C SER A 99 -18.48 6.54 11.14
N THR A 100 -19.70 6.03 11.35
CA THR A 100 -19.87 4.84 12.20
C THR A 100 -19.12 3.64 11.62
N MET A 101 -18.66 2.70 12.46
CA MET A 101 -17.96 1.49 11.99
C MET A 101 -18.82 0.66 11.02
N ALA A 102 -20.14 0.70 11.18
CA ALA A 102 -21.08 0.05 10.27
C ALA A 102 -21.13 0.73 8.89
N ALA A 103 -21.15 2.07 8.85
CA ALA A 103 -21.09 2.81 7.60
C ALA A 103 -19.77 2.55 6.87
N LEU A 104 -18.64 2.64 7.58
CA LEU A 104 -17.33 2.33 7.01
C LEU A 104 -17.27 0.89 6.45
N ALA A 105 -17.83 -0.09 7.16
CA ALA A 105 -17.88 -1.47 6.68
C ALA A 105 -18.68 -1.58 5.36
N ALA A 106 -19.83 -0.91 5.28
CA ALA A 106 -20.67 -0.90 4.08
C ALA A 106 -19.95 -0.23 2.90
N ASP A 107 -19.30 0.92 3.13
CA ASP A 107 -18.55 1.65 2.10
C ASP A 107 -17.38 0.84 1.54
N LEU A 108 -16.73 0.04 2.40
CA LEU A 108 -15.65 -0.88 2.00
C LEU A 108 -16.19 -2.20 1.41
N GLY A 109 -17.51 -2.34 1.25
CA GLY A 109 -18.13 -3.47 0.60
C GLY A 109 -18.16 -4.74 1.45
N TYR A 110 -18.10 -4.63 2.78
CA TYR A 110 -18.39 -5.73 3.69
C TYR A 110 -19.91 -5.90 3.83
N HIS A 111 -20.33 -7.13 4.14
CA HIS A 111 -21.73 -7.45 4.40
C HIS A 111 -22.24 -6.78 5.69
N ASP A 112 -21.38 -6.71 6.71
CA ASP A 112 -21.70 -6.12 8.01
C ASP A 112 -20.42 -5.73 8.78
N GLN A 113 -20.61 -4.98 9.87
CA GLN A 113 -19.54 -4.54 10.76
C GLN A 113 -18.77 -5.70 11.40
N ALA A 114 -19.42 -6.83 11.69
CA ALA A 114 -18.77 -7.96 12.36
C ALA A 114 -17.81 -8.70 11.41
N HIS A 115 -18.17 -8.81 10.13
CA HIS A 115 -17.28 -9.29 9.07
C HIS A 115 -16.08 -8.36 8.92
N PHE A 116 -16.29 -7.04 8.77
CA PHE A 116 -15.21 -6.06 8.71
C PHE A 116 -14.27 -6.15 9.91
N THR A 117 -14.81 -6.20 11.13
CA THR A 117 -14.02 -6.25 12.36
C THR A 117 -13.14 -7.50 12.44
N ARG A 118 -13.69 -8.67 12.07
CA ARG A 118 -12.94 -9.93 12.03
C ARG A 118 -11.82 -9.88 10.98
N ASP A 119 -12.13 -9.37 9.79
CA ASP A 119 -11.18 -9.28 8.69
C ASP A 119 -10.02 -8.34 9.00
N PHE A 120 -10.34 -7.14 9.49
CA PHE A 120 -9.36 -6.13 9.90
C PHE A 120 -8.46 -6.66 11.03
N LYS A 121 -9.04 -7.33 12.03
CA LYS A 121 -8.27 -7.95 13.12
C LYS A 121 -7.35 -9.06 12.62
N GLN A 122 -7.80 -9.87 11.67
CA GLN A 122 -6.96 -10.92 11.09
C GLN A 122 -5.74 -10.33 10.36
N LEU A 123 -5.89 -9.18 9.71
CA LEU A 123 -4.82 -8.55 8.94
C LEU A 123 -3.90 -7.65 9.78
N THR A 124 -4.41 -7.01 10.84
CA THR A 124 -3.65 -6.01 11.63
C THR A 124 -3.32 -6.44 13.06
N GLY A 125 -3.94 -7.51 13.56
CA GLY A 125 -3.83 -7.94 14.95
C GLY A 125 -4.72 -7.17 15.95
N SER A 126 -5.35 -6.06 15.56
CA SER A 126 -6.20 -5.24 16.42
C SER A 126 -7.57 -4.95 15.79
N THR A 127 -8.56 -4.57 16.58
CA THR A 127 -9.88 -4.20 16.01
C THR A 127 -9.84 -2.79 15.41
N PRO A 128 -10.68 -2.46 14.41
CA PRO A 128 -10.76 -1.11 13.85
C PRO A 128 -10.96 -0.02 14.91
N ALA A 129 -11.83 -0.28 15.89
CA ALA A 129 -12.09 0.66 16.97
C ALA A 129 -10.88 0.85 17.91
N ALA A 130 -10.12 -0.22 18.19
CA ALA A 130 -8.89 -0.10 18.97
C ALA A 130 -7.82 0.68 18.20
N PHE A 131 -7.69 0.40 16.90
CA PHE A 131 -6.78 1.10 16.00
C PHE A 131 -7.09 2.60 15.93
N ALA A 132 -8.36 2.98 15.72
CA ALA A 132 -8.79 4.37 15.67
C ALA A 132 -8.55 5.13 16.97
N ARG A 133 -8.73 4.49 18.14
CA ARG A 133 -8.40 5.11 19.44
C ARG A 133 -6.90 5.37 19.57
N GLY A 134 -6.05 4.44 19.14
CA GLY A 134 -4.60 4.59 19.16
C GLY A 134 -4.12 5.71 18.22
N ALA A 135 -4.68 5.80 17.02
CA ALA A 135 -4.37 6.85 16.05
C ALA A 135 -4.76 8.27 16.53
N ARG A 136 -5.80 8.37 17.37
CA ARG A 136 -6.30 9.63 17.95
C ARG A 136 -5.62 10.04 19.24
N ALA A 137 -4.85 9.16 19.87
CA ALA A 137 -4.11 9.52 21.07
C ALA A 137 -3.17 10.68 20.74
N PRO A 138 -3.18 11.79 21.51
CA PRO A 138 -2.28 12.90 21.25
C PRO A 138 -0.85 12.39 21.29
N LYS A 139 -0.06 12.75 20.28
CA LYS A 139 1.38 12.49 20.23
C LYS A 139 1.97 13.11 21.51
N ALA A 140 2.17 12.30 22.55
CA ALA A 140 2.74 12.77 23.80
C ALA A 140 4.07 13.46 23.44
N ARG A 141 4.19 14.71 23.88
CA ARG A 141 5.27 15.64 23.56
C ARG A 141 6.60 14.89 23.50
N ALA A 142 7.28 14.98 22.35
CA ALA A 142 8.72 14.84 22.35
C ALA A 142 9.22 15.86 23.37
N SER A 143 9.62 15.38 24.54
CA SER A 143 10.23 16.17 25.58
C SER A 143 11.48 16.82 24.99
N SER A 144 11.36 18.11 24.75
CA SER A 144 12.45 19.06 24.80
C SER A 144 13.27 18.80 26.07
N SER A 145 14.39 18.08 25.93
CA SER A 145 15.56 18.30 26.79
C SER A 145 16.27 19.55 26.28
N GLN A 146 15.70 20.71 26.59
CA GLN A 146 16.50 21.88 26.89
C GLN A 146 16.66 21.87 28.41
N ALA A 147 17.75 21.25 28.86
CA ALA A 147 18.27 21.46 30.20
C ALA A 147 19.38 22.52 30.08
N GLY A 148 19.08 23.71 30.61
CA GLY A 148 20.04 24.65 31.20
C GLY A 148 21.16 25.21 30.33
N LEU A 149 20.93 26.38 29.75
CA LEU A 149 21.94 27.43 29.70
C LEU A 149 21.29 28.73 30.16
N ASP A 150 21.21 28.86 31.48
CA ASP A 150 21.15 30.15 32.15
C ASP A 150 22.56 30.75 32.06
N VAL A 151 22.78 31.59 31.05
CA VAL A 151 23.95 32.47 31.02
C VAL A 151 23.43 33.84 31.41
N GLY A 152 23.34 34.05 32.73
CA GLY A 152 23.38 35.37 33.30
C GLY A 152 24.73 35.99 33.00
N ASP A 153 24.73 37.07 32.23
CA ASP A 153 25.80 38.06 32.24
C ASP A 153 26.06 38.47 33.70
N GLN A 154 27.25 38.18 34.23
CA GLN A 154 27.97 39.08 35.13
C GLN A 154 29.43 38.65 35.36
N GLU A 155 30.31 39.60 35.02
CA GLU A 155 31.62 39.88 35.62
C GLU A 155 32.82 38.96 35.35
N VAL A 156 33.60 39.44 34.38
CA VAL A 156 35.06 39.57 34.45
C VAL A 156 35.59 39.80 35.88
N SER A 157 36.37 38.87 36.42
CA SER A 157 37.52 39.17 37.31
C SER A 157 38.42 37.95 37.53
N SER A 158 39.61 38.05 36.92
CA SER A 158 40.94 37.69 37.43
C SER A 158 41.26 36.30 38.00
N TRP A 159 42.35 35.76 37.44
CA TRP A 159 43.26 34.68 37.87
C TRP A 159 43.01 33.30 37.26
#